data_AF-A0AAD3R4I2-F1
#
_entry.id   AF-A0AAD3R4I2-F1
#
_cell.length_a   1.000
_cell.length_b   1.000
_cell.length_c   1.000
_cell.angle_alpha   90.00
_cell.angle_beta   90.00
_cell.angle_gamma   90.00
#
_symmetry.space_group_name_H-M   'P 1'
#
loop_
_entity.id
_entity.type
_entity.pdbx_description
1 polymer ?
#
loop_
_entity_poly.entity_id
_entity_poly.type
_entity_poly.pdbx_seq_one_letter_code
_entity_poly.pdbx_strand_id
1 'polypeptide(L)'
;MNSEQLQSWPGRKCIKAKSCEDIQCSVGKKCLWDARMSRGRCSLCDETCPESRTDEAVCASDNTTYPSECAMKQAACSMGVLLEVKHSGSCN
;
A
#
# COMPACT_ATOMS: atom_id res chain seq x y z
N MET A 1 3.80 32.08 10.88
CA MET A 1 3.80 30.61 11.02
C MET A 1 3.10 30.00 9.82
N ASN A 2 3.83 29.40 8.86
CA ASN A 2 3.23 28.50 7.86
C ASN A 2 3.83 27.11 8.06
N SER A 3 2.99 26.19 8.52
CA SER A 3 3.28 24.87 9.09
C SER A 3 3.50 23.77 8.04
N GLU A 4 3.84 24.11 6.80
CA GLU A 4 3.91 23.14 5.69
C GLU A 4 5.31 22.54 5.44
N GLN A 5 6.24 22.63 6.40
CA GLN A 5 7.63 22.14 6.22
C GLN A 5 8.00 20.89 7.03
N LEU A 6 7.03 20.12 7.50
CA LEU A 6 7.33 18.82 8.11
C LEU A 6 7.20 17.72 7.05
N GLN A 7 8.36 17.13 6.69
CA GLN A 7 8.58 15.86 5.96
C GLN A 7 9.23 15.96 4.56
N SER A 8 10.18 16.89 4.33
CA SER A 8 11.08 16.78 3.18
C SER A 8 12.35 16.01 3.56
N TRP A 9 12.52 14.78 3.04
CA TRP A 9 13.88 14.27 2.83
C TRP A 9 14.58 15.20 1.83
N PRO A 10 15.87 15.56 2.00
CA PRO A 10 16.57 16.44 1.07
C PRO A 10 16.44 15.88 -0.36
N GLY A 11 15.72 16.59 -1.21
CA GLY A 11 15.48 16.23 -2.62
C GLY A 11 14.12 15.61 -2.97
N ARG A 12 13.21 15.33 -2.03
CA ARG A 12 11.85 14.83 -2.34
C ARG A 12 10.79 15.85 -1.94
N LYS A 13 10.17 16.48 -2.93
CA LYS A 13 9.01 17.37 -2.73
C LYS A 13 7.73 16.54 -2.78
N CYS A 14 6.81 16.78 -1.86
CA CYS A 14 5.45 16.26 -1.95
C CYS A 14 4.72 16.96 -3.11
N ILE A 15 3.97 16.20 -3.92
CA ILE A 15 3.12 16.74 -4.98
C ILE A 15 1.64 16.49 -4.65
N LYS A 16 0.76 17.37 -5.13
CA LYS A 16 -0.70 17.19 -5.02
C LYS A 16 -1.20 16.31 -6.17
N ALA A 17 -0.94 15.01 -6.05
CA ALA A 17 -1.45 14.00 -6.98
C ALA A 17 -2.95 13.78 -6.79
N LYS A 18 -3.68 13.54 -7.88
CA LYS A 18 -5.09 13.13 -7.87
C LYS A 18 -5.27 11.62 -7.90
N SER A 19 -4.25 10.93 -8.42
CA SER A 19 -4.21 9.48 -8.56
C SER A 19 -2.77 9.01 -8.81
N CYS A 20 -2.55 7.71 -8.96
CA CYS A 20 -1.20 7.15 -9.15
C CYS A 20 -0.57 7.52 -10.51
N GLU A 21 -1.36 7.97 -11.48
CA GLU A 21 -0.91 8.46 -12.78
C GLU A 21 -0.01 9.69 -12.66
N ASP A 22 -0.21 10.51 -11.62
CA ASP A 22 0.61 11.70 -11.35
C ASP A 22 1.92 11.35 -10.62
N ILE A 23 2.09 10.10 -10.16
CA ILE A 23 3.15 9.71 -9.23
C ILE A 23 4.17 8.81 -9.93
N GLN A 24 5.35 9.36 -10.18
CA GLN A 24 6.47 8.59 -10.67
C GLN A 24 7.26 7.96 -9.51
N CYS A 25 7.18 6.64 -9.39
CA CYS A 25 7.97 5.88 -8.43
C CYS A 25 9.37 5.56 -8.97
N SER A 26 10.33 5.34 -8.06
CA SER A 26 11.66 4.83 -8.41
C SER A 26 11.59 3.40 -8.98
N VAL A 27 12.64 2.98 -9.70
CA VAL A 27 12.74 1.64 -10.30
C VAL A 27 12.41 0.53 -9.29
N GLY A 28 11.57 -0.42 -9.71
CA GLY A 28 11.13 -1.56 -8.90
C GLY A 28 10.00 -1.27 -7.92
N LYS A 29 9.49 -0.03 -7.85
CA LYS A 29 8.33 0.32 -7.02
C LYS A 29 7.10 0.59 -7.87
N LYS A 30 5.94 0.19 -7.37
CA LYS A 30 4.64 0.55 -7.94
C LYS A 30 3.95 1.56 -7.02
N CYS A 31 3.12 2.43 -7.60
CA CYS A 31 2.27 3.33 -6.83
C CYS A 31 1.02 2.58 -6.38
N LEU A 32 0.69 2.69 -5.10
CA LEU A 32 -0.53 2.19 -4.48
C LEU A 32 -1.37 3.38 -4.02
N TRP A 33 -2.60 3.48 -4.51
CA TRP A 33 -3.49 4.58 -4.17
C TRP A 33 -4.26 4.31 -2.89
N ASP A 34 -4.17 5.20 -1.91
CA ASP A 34 -5.02 5.22 -0.73
C ASP A 34 -6.23 6.11 -1.01
N ALA A 35 -7.38 5.49 -1.29
CA ALA A 35 -8.63 6.20 -1.52
C ALA A 35 -9.15 6.93 -0.26
N ARG A 36 -8.82 6.44 0.94
CA ARG A 36 -9.27 7.05 2.21
C ARG A 36 -8.51 8.35 2.48
N MET A 37 -7.21 8.37 2.19
CA MET A 37 -6.37 9.55 2.37
C MET A 37 -6.21 10.41 1.11
N SER A 38 -6.69 9.94 -0.04
CA SER A 38 -6.47 10.55 -1.36
C SER A 38 -4.98 10.83 -1.63
N ARG A 39 -4.14 9.81 -1.40
CA ARG A 39 -2.68 9.89 -1.55
C ARG A 39 -2.12 8.61 -2.13
N GLY A 40 -1.09 8.71 -2.97
CA GLY A 40 -0.36 7.53 -3.45
C GLY A 40 0.89 7.25 -2.63
N ARG A 41 1.21 5.96 -2.47
CA ARG A 41 2.42 5.46 -1.80
C ARG A 41 3.21 4.57 -2.76
N CYS A 42 4.49 4.87 -2.94
CA CYS A 42 5.39 4.01 -3.72
C CYS A 42 5.89 2.85 -2.85
N SER A 43 5.44 1.64 -3.16
CA SER A 43 5.81 0.42 -2.44
C SER A 43 6.58 -0.54 -3.35
N LEU A 44 7.43 -1.36 -2.73
CA LEU A 44 7.96 -2.55 -3.40
C LEU A 44 6.83 -3.57 -3.48
N CYS A 45 6.79 -4.29 -4.59
CA CYS A 45 5.83 -5.35 -4.82
C CYS A 45 6.60 -6.66 -4.90
N ASP A 46 6.35 -7.55 -3.95
CA ASP A 46 6.90 -8.89 -3.98
C ASP A 46 6.10 -9.70 -4.99
N GLU A 47 6.79 -10.24 -5.99
CA GLU A 47 6.16 -11.06 -7.03
C GLU A 47 6.00 -12.52 -6.57
N THR A 48 6.74 -12.93 -5.54
CA THR A 48 6.71 -14.28 -4.97
C THR A 48 6.42 -14.24 -3.47
N CYS A 49 5.35 -14.90 -3.07
CA CYS A 49 5.04 -15.15 -1.67
C CYS A 49 5.31 -16.62 -1.33
N PRO A 50 5.82 -16.92 -0.13
CA PRO A 50 5.87 -18.30 0.35
C PRO A 50 4.45 -18.86 0.50
N GLU A 51 4.34 -20.19 0.48
CA GLU A 51 3.08 -20.86 0.76
C GLU A 51 2.64 -20.52 2.19
N SER A 52 1.43 -19.99 2.32
CA SER A 52 0.92 -19.42 3.57
C SER A 52 0.06 -20.42 4.31
N ARG A 53 0.15 -20.39 5.64
CA ARG A 53 -0.68 -21.24 6.51
C ARG A 53 -1.97 -20.54 6.87
N THR A 54 -3.01 -21.30 7.20
CA THR A 54 -4.33 -20.75 7.59
C THR A 54 -4.26 -19.82 8.81
N ASP A 55 -3.31 -20.03 9.72
CA ASP A 55 -3.04 -19.18 10.89
C ASP A 55 -2.39 -17.83 10.55
N GLU A 56 -1.90 -17.66 9.33
CA GLU A 56 -1.30 -16.41 8.85
C GLU A 56 -2.31 -15.51 8.14
N ALA A 57 -3.58 -15.94 8.04
CA ALA A 57 -4.63 -15.18 7.40
C ALA A 57 -4.79 -13.79 8.03
N VAL A 58 -5.10 -12.79 7.22
CA VAL A 58 -5.30 -11.40 7.64
C VAL A 58 -6.56 -10.80 7.04
N CYS A 59 -7.25 -9.98 7.81
CA CYS A 59 -8.32 -9.14 7.31
C CYS A 59 -7.72 -7.81 6.88
N ALA A 60 -7.88 -7.46 5.60
CA ALA A 60 -7.38 -6.21 5.07
C ALA A 60 -8.40 -5.06 5.18
N SER A 61 -7.95 -3.86 4.87
CA SER A 61 -8.73 -2.62 4.92
C SER A 61 -9.91 -2.57 3.95
N ASP A 62 -9.91 -3.43 2.93
CA ASP A 62 -11.03 -3.64 2.00
C ASP A 62 -12.08 -4.62 2.55
N ASN A 63 -11.93 -5.08 3.79
CA ASN A 63 -12.72 -6.15 4.43
C ASN A 63 -12.66 -7.48 3.67
N THR A 64 -11.57 -7.75 2.96
CA THR A 64 -11.29 -9.05 2.35
C THR A 64 -10.27 -9.79 3.21
N THR A 65 -10.50 -11.09 3.42
CA THR A 65 -9.54 -11.99 4.05
C THR A 65 -8.51 -12.42 3.02
N TYR A 66 -7.23 -12.20 3.32
CA TYR A 66 -6.11 -12.72 2.53
C TYR A 66 -5.42 -13.85 3.30
N PRO A 67 -4.88 -14.87 2.61
CA PRO A 67 -4.25 -16.02 3.28
C PRO A 67 -2.95 -15.65 4.02
N SER A 68 -2.32 -14.53 3.66
CA SER A 68 -1.21 -13.93 4.42
C SER A 68 -1.08 -12.44 4.11
N GLU A 69 -0.30 -11.72 4.93
CA GLU A 69 0.09 -10.33 4.64
C GLU A 69 0.83 -10.20 3.30
N CYS A 70 1.60 -11.21 2.89
CA CYS A 70 2.28 -11.20 1.60
C CYS A 70 1.27 -11.26 0.45
N ALA A 71 0.31 -12.20 0.51
CA ALA A 71 -0.74 -12.30 -0.50
C ALA A 71 -1.58 -11.02 -0.56
N MET A 72 -1.86 -10.38 0.59
CA MET A 72 -2.51 -9.07 0.64
C MET A 72 -1.69 -8.00 -0.10
N LYS A 73 -0.38 -7.91 0.16
CA LYS A 73 0.53 -6.96 -0.52
C LYS A 73 0.61 -7.23 -2.02
N GLN A 74 0.65 -8.49 -2.44
CA GLN A 74 0.64 -8.88 -3.84
C GLN A 74 -0.65 -8.44 -4.53
N ALA A 75 -1.81 -8.66 -3.89
CA ALA A 75 -3.10 -8.21 -4.39
C ALA A 75 -3.17 -6.67 -4.48
N ALA A 76 -2.72 -5.96 -3.43
CA ALA A 76 -2.61 -4.50 -3.42
C ALA A 76 -1.80 -3.99 -4.62
N CYS A 77 -0.65 -4.62 -4.88
CA CYS A 77 0.20 -4.32 -6.02
C CYS A 77 -0.41 -4.62 -7.39
N SER A 78 -1.19 -5.69 -7.51
CA SER A 78 -1.92 -6.01 -8.73
C SER A 78 -3.05 -5.03 -9.00
N MET A 79 -3.71 -4.54 -7.94
CA MET A 79 -4.84 -3.61 -8.04
C MET A 79 -4.40 -2.15 -8.14
N GLY A 80 -3.17 -1.82 -7.73
CA GLY A 80 -2.71 -0.44 -7.60
C GLY A 80 -3.39 0.32 -6.44
N VAL A 81 -3.96 -0.41 -5.48
CA VAL A 81 -4.68 0.15 -4.33
C VAL A 81 -3.92 -0.20 -3.06
N LEU A 82 -3.86 0.74 -2.12
CA LEU A 82 -3.24 0.49 -0.84
C LEU A 82 -4.14 -0.36 0.05
N LEU A 83 -3.69 -1.57 0.36
CA LEU A 83 -4.30 -2.43 1.37
C LEU A 83 -3.43 -2.46 2.62
N GLU A 84 -4.08 -2.37 3.78
CA GLU A 84 -3.44 -2.46 5.09
C GLU A 84 -4.12 -3.53 5.93
N VAL A 85 -3.35 -4.22 6.78
CA VAL A 85 -3.91 -5.19 7.72
C VAL A 85 -4.77 -4.46 8.73
N LYS A 86 -6.05 -4.80 8.79
CA LYS A 86 -7.01 -4.31 9.78
C LYS A 86 -6.87 -5.11 11.08
N HIS A 87 -6.78 -6.42 10.98
CA HIS A 87 -6.44 -7.34 12.07
C HIS A 87 -5.99 -8.69 11.53
N SER A 88 -5.33 -9.48 12.38
CA SER A 88 -4.99 -10.88 12.09
C SER A 88 -6.25 -11.76 12.11
N GLY A 89 -6.26 -12.83 11.34
CA GLY A 89 -7.40 -13.72 11.14
C GLY A 89 -8.33 -13.29 10.00
N SER A 90 -9.42 -14.03 9.81
CA SER A 90 -10.45 -13.72 8.81
C SER A 90 -11.34 -12.56 9.24
N CYS A 91 -11.93 -11.81 8.30
CA CYS A 91 -12.79 -10.64 8.58
C CYS A 91 -14.16 -10.93 9.26
N ASN A 92 -14.41 -12.14 9.78
CA ASN A 92 -15.70 -12.56 10.33
C ASN A 92 -15.77 -12.44 11.86
#